data_AF-A0A847GSA7-F1
#
_entry.id   AF-A0A847GSA7-F1
#
_cell.length_a   1.000
_cell.length_b   1.000
_cell.length_c   1.000
_cell.angle_alpha   90.00
_cell.angle_beta   90.00
_cell.angle_gamma   90.00
#
_symmetry.space_group_name_H-M   'P 1'
#
loop_
_entity.id
_entity.type
_entity.pdbx_description
1 polymer ?
#
loop_
_entity_poly.entity_id
_entity_poly.type
_entity_poly.pdbx_seq_one_letter_code
_entity_poly.pdbx_strand_id
1 'polypeptide(L)'
;AAPAGSGSLAAHQPAHASNVHGGGTVFGADKAVDDDPETRWATADEVRQCWLEVDLRQPQTMDRITIAELEPRITKFQIEYRLTLDEAWKTAMSGDKAGRRFEAKFPPVQARHVRLHILDATFAPTIWEFGVFGPGKQERKP
;
A
#
# COMPACT_ATOMS: atom_id res chain seq x y z
N ALA A 1 -7.83 18.16 -19.02
CA ALA A 1 -8.33 17.43 -17.86
C ALA A 1 -7.17 16.60 -17.33
N ALA A 2 -6.83 16.68 -16.05
CA ALA A 2 -5.94 15.68 -15.47
C ALA A 2 -6.59 14.30 -15.69
N PRO A 3 -5.84 13.24 -16.02
CA PRO A 3 -6.41 11.91 -16.08
C PRO A 3 -7.14 11.65 -14.76
N ALA A 4 -8.31 11.01 -14.82
CA ALA A 4 -8.95 10.53 -13.61
C ALA A 4 -7.96 9.57 -12.94
N GLY A 5 -7.59 9.84 -11.68
CA GLY A 5 -6.66 9.01 -10.91
C GLY A 5 -7.14 7.56 -10.81
N SER A 6 -6.32 6.69 -10.20
CA SER A 6 -6.56 5.23 -10.14
C SER A 6 -7.89 4.84 -9.48
N GLY A 7 -8.52 5.78 -8.76
CA GLY A 7 -9.68 5.52 -7.91
C GLY A 7 -9.29 4.89 -6.58
N SER A 8 -8.00 4.87 -6.24
CA SER A 8 -7.52 4.39 -4.96
C SER A 8 -7.93 5.33 -3.82
N LEU A 9 -8.36 4.75 -2.71
CA LEU A 9 -8.59 5.45 -1.44
C LEU A 9 -7.27 5.97 -0.84
N ALA A 10 -6.14 5.35 -1.18
CA ALA A 10 -4.81 5.74 -0.71
C ALA A 10 -4.20 6.88 -1.52
N ALA A 11 -4.70 7.15 -2.73
CA ALA A 11 -4.13 8.16 -3.62
C ALA A 11 -4.09 9.54 -2.95
N HIS A 12 -2.89 10.14 -2.95
CA HIS A 12 -2.53 11.42 -2.35
C HIS A 12 -2.86 11.55 -0.84
N GLN A 13 -3.00 10.42 -0.15
CA GLN A 13 -3.18 10.41 1.29
C GLN A 13 -1.84 10.50 2.03
N PRO A 14 -1.83 11.02 3.28
CA PRO A 14 -0.64 10.98 4.12
C PRO A 14 -0.11 9.57 4.26
N ALA A 15 1.17 9.38 3.92
CA ALA A 15 1.86 8.11 4.02
C ALA A 15 3.13 8.23 4.86
N HIS A 16 3.43 7.18 5.62
CA HIS A 16 4.63 7.05 6.44
C HIS A 16 5.26 5.69 6.22
N ALA A 17 6.58 5.59 6.37
CA ALA A 17 7.28 4.32 6.28
C ALA A 17 8.28 4.16 7.43
N SER A 18 8.55 2.90 7.79
CA SER A 18 9.56 2.57 8.80
C SER A 18 10.99 2.90 8.35
N ASN A 19 11.19 3.01 7.04
CA ASN A 19 12.48 3.26 6.42
C ASN A 19 12.29 3.95 5.05
N VAL A 20 13.24 4.81 4.71
CA VAL A 20 13.32 5.51 3.41
C VAL A 20 14.79 5.51 2.97
N HIS A 21 15.02 5.32 1.68
CA HIS A 21 16.34 5.34 1.06
C HIS A 21 17.09 6.66 1.34
N GLY A 22 18.43 6.61 1.46
CA GLY A 22 19.27 7.77 1.81
C GLY A 22 19.22 8.93 0.81
N GLY A 23 18.67 8.71 -0.39
CA GLY A 23 18.32 9.75 -1.36
C GLY A 23 17.20 10.70 -0.90
N GLY A 24 16.56 10.44 0.25
CA GLY A 24 15.63 11.35 0.88
C GLY A 24 14.25 11.39 0.23
N THR A 25 13.68 12.58 0.11
CA THR A 25 12.26 12.81 -0.25
C THR A 25 11.86 12.29 -1.63
N VAL A 26 12.80 12.11 -2.56
CA VAL A 26 12.52 11.51 -3.88
C VAL A 26 12.13 10.03 -3.81
N PHE A 27 12.35 9.38 -2.66
CA PHE A 27 11.94 7.99 -2.38
C PHE A 27 11.00 7.88 -1.18
N GLY A 28 10.32 8.98 -0.83
CA GLY A 28 9.41 9.05 0.32
C GLY A 28 8.22 8.08 0.21
N ALA A 29 7.56 7.84 1.34
CA ALA A 29 6.37 7.00 1.42
C ALA A 29 5.21 7.51 0.54
N ASP A 30 5.15 8.84 0.34
CA ASP A 30 4.18 9.51 -0.55
C ASP A 30 4.29 9.03 -1.99
N LYS A 31 5.48 8.57 -2.42
CA LYS A 31 5.75 8.09 -3.79
C LYS A 31 5.17 6.73 -4.12
N ALA A 32 4.65 6.02 -3.13
CA ALA A 32 3.91 4.79 -3.38
C ALA A 32 2.39 5.04 -3.44
N VAL A 33 1.94 6.27 -3.31
CA VAL A 33 0.51 6.61 -3.26
C VAL A 33 0.20 7.91 -4.00
N ASP A 34 1.07 8.39 -4.89
CA ASP A 34 0.87 9.65 -5.62
C ASP A 34 0.29 9.46 -7.03
N ASP A 35 -0.16 8.25 -7.38
CA ASP A 35 -0.76 7.92 -8.69
C ASP A 35 0.22 8.24 -9.86
N ASP A 36 1.52 8.31 -9.59
CA ASP A 36 2.59 8.56 -10.55
C ASP A 36 3.45 7.30 -10.74
N PRO A 37 3.26 6.55 -11.84
CA PRO A 37 3.98 5.29 -12.07
C PRO A 37 5.50 5.46 -12.29
N GLU A 38 5.99 6.70 -12.39
CA GLU A 38 7.40 7.03 -12.58
C GLU A 38 8.11 7.37 -11.25
N THR A 39 7.40 7.39 -10.11
CA THR A 39 7.99 7.65 -8.80
C THR A 39 7.74 6.50 -7.82
N ARG A 40 8.69 6.25 -6.89
CA ARG A 40 8.62 5.08 -6.00
C ARG A 40 9.04 5.39 -4.58
N TRP A 41 8.38 4.74 -3.63
CA TRP A 41 8.97 4.53 -2.32
C TRP A 41 10.10 3.50 -2.42
N ALA A 42 11.17 3.71 -1.66
CA ALA A 42 12.26 2.76 -1.54
C ALA A 42 12.87 2.78 -0.14
N THR A 43 13.31 1.62 0.35
CA THR A 43 14.10 1.52 1.58
C THR A 43 15.60 1.67 1.29
N ALA A 44 16.41 1.76 2.34
CA ALA A 44 17.85 1.52 2.27
C ALA A 44 18.17 0.08 1.80
N ASP A 45 19.36 -0.12 1.24
CA ASP A 45 19.75 -1.33 0.50
C ASP A 45 19.77 -2.62 1.34
N GLU A 46 20.04 -2.48 2.64
CA GLU A 46 20.12 -3.59 3.60
C GLU A 46 18.78 -3.99 4.22
N VAL A 47 17.73 -3.19 4.02
CA VAL A 47 16.43 -3.40 4.66
C VAL A 47 15.67 -4.49 3.92
N ARG A 48 15.17 -5.48 4.66
CA ARG A 48 14.36 -6.61 4.12
C ARG A 48 13.00 -6.74 4.80
N GLN A 49 12.81 -6.00 5.90
CA GLN A 49 11.59 -5.96 6.69
C GLN A 49 11.27 -4.49 6.96
N CYS A 50 10.06 -4.08 6.61
CA CYS A 50 9.64 -2.70 6.71
C CYS A 50 8.12 -2.60 6.64
N TRP A 51 7.61 -1.40 6.85
CA TRP A 51 6.21 -1.11 6.60
C TRP A 51 6.03 0.23 5.89
N LEU A 52 4.94 0.30 5.11
CA LEU A 52 4.36 1.50 4.53
C LEU A 52 2.93 1.63 5.08
N GLU A 53 2.65 2.72 5.80
CA GLU A 53 1.35 3.06 6.39
C GLU A 53 0.73 4.24 5.65
N VAL A 54 -0.59 4.19 5.45
CA VAL A 54 -1.39 5.25 4.83
C VAL A 54 -2.54 5.63 5.76
N ASP A 55 -2.71 6.93 6.07
CA ASP A 55 -3.90 7.46 6.75
C ASP A 55 -4.94 7.90 5.71
N LEU A 56 -6.04 7.14 5.59
CA LEU A 56 -7.17 7.44 4.71
C LEU A 56 -8.00 8.67 5.15
N ARG A 57 -7.55 9.38 6.20
CA ARG A 57 -8.12 10.58 6.87
C ARG A 57 -9.42 10.34 7.61
N GLN A 58 -10.24 9.43 7.13
CA GLN A 58 -11.52 9.04 7.75
C GLN A 58 -11.73 7.53 7.59
N PRO A 59 -12.57 6.89 8.41
CA PRO A 59 -12.94 5.50 8.22
C PRO A 59 -13.48 5.26 6.81
N GLN A 60 -12.92 4.28 6.11
CA GLN A 60 -13.33 3.83 4.79
C GLN A 60 -13.51 2.31 4.80
N THR A 61 -14.40 1.79 3.94
CA THR A 61 -14.48 0.36 3.67
C THR A 61 -13.49 0.00 2.57
N MET A 62 -12.63 -0.97 2.82
CA MET A 62 -11.72 -1.53 1.82
C MET A 62 -11.92 -3.04 1.68
N ASP A 63 -11.77 -3.55 0.47
CA ASP A 63 -11.91 -4.98 0.15
C ASP A 63 -10.92 -5.46 -0.92
N ARG A 64 -10.08 -4.55 -1.44
CA ARG A 64 -9.11 -4.84 -2.48
C ARG A 64 -7.87 -3.97 -2.36
N ILE A 65 -6.72 -4.54 -2.68
CA ILE A 65 -5.45 -3.82 -2.78
C ILE A 65 -4.74 -4.13 -4.10
N THR A 66 -3.81 -3.25 -4.45
CA THR A 66 -2.81 -3.49 -5.49
C THR A 66 -1.42 -3.14 -4.99
N ILE A 67 -0.39 -3.85 -5.44
CA ILE A 67 1.01 -3.52 -5.20
C ILE A 67 1.73 -3.56 -6.55
N ALA A 68 2.50 -2.52 -6.87
CA ALA A 68 3.39 -2.47 -8.02
C ALA A 68 4.84 -2.36 -7.53
N GLU A 69 5.61 -3.45 -7.62
CA GLU A 69 7.04 -3.44 -7.32
C GLU A 69 7.86 -3.05 -8.55
N LEU A 70 9.02 -2.40 -8.36
CA LEU A 70 10.02 -2.20 -9.43
C LEU A 70 10.45 -3.54 -10.04
N GLU A 71 10.77 -4.47 -9.16
CA GLU A 71 11.16 -5.83 -9.45
C GLU A 71 10.60 -6.75 -8.36
N PRO A 72 10.38 -8.04 -8.63
CA PRO A 72 9.95 -8.99 -7.61
C PRO A 72 10.98 -9.09 -6.47
N ARG A 73 10.70 -8.48 -5.31
CA ARG A 73 11.61 -8.48 -4.16
C ARG A 73 10.93 -9.00 -2.91
N ILE A 74 9.66 -8.67 -2.70
CA ILE A 74 8.87 -9.15 -1.56
C ILE A 74 8.67 -10.65 -1.65
N THR A 75 8.94 -11.36 -0.55
CA THR A 75 8.71 -12.81 -0.40
C THR A 75 7.62 -13.12 0.61
N LYS A 76 7.33 -12.20 1.53
CA LYS A 76 6.25 -12.34 2.51
C LYS A 76 5.75 -10.97 2.97
N PHE A 77 4.45 -10.78 3.00
CA PHE A 77 3.84 -9.55 3.48
C PHE A 77 2.45 -9.76 4.10
N GLN A 78 1.98 -8.73 4.79
CA GLN A 78 0.61 -8.62 5.28
C GLN A 78 0.02 -7.28 4.89
N ILE A 79 -1.29 -7.28 4.70
CA ILE A 79 -2.10 -6.06 4.64
C ILE A 79 -2.80 -5.96 5.97
N GLU A 80 -2.53 -4.89 6.69
CA GLU A 80 -3.05 -4.67 8.03
C GLU A 80 -3.85 -3.37 8.09
N TYR A 81 -4.73 -3.27 9.08
CA TYR A 81 -5.59 -2.12 9.26
C TYR A 81 -5.93 -1.85 10.73
N ARG A 82 -6.32 -0.61 11.01
CA ARG A 82 -6.90 -0.15 12.28
C ARG A 82 -7.75 1.11 12.07
N LEU A 83 -8.67 1.38 12.99
CA LEU A 83 -9.52 2.59 12.93
C LEU A 83 -8.88 3.78 13.63
N THR A 84 -8.12 3.52 14.69
CA THR A 84 -7.48 4.54 15.51
C THR A 84 -6.01 4.18 15.79
N LEU A 85 -5.21 5.15 16.23
CA LEU A 85 -3.78 4.96 16.47
C LEU A 85 -3.47 4.12 17.72
N ASP A 86 -4.42 4.03 18.66
CA ASP A 86 -4.35 3.25 19.89
C ASP A 86 -4.78 1.79 19.72
N GLU A 87 -5.50 1.47 18.64
CA GLU A 87 -5.83 0.08 18.31
C GLU A 87 -4.61 -0.69 17.80
N ALA A 88 -4.55 -1.98 18.18
CA ALA A 88 -3.64 -2.93 17.57
C ALA A 88 -4.00 -3.17 16.09
N TRP A 89 -2.97 -3.41 15.27
CA TRP A 89 -3.14 -3.77 13.88
C TRP A 89 -3.87 -5.11 13.75
N LYS A 90 -4.86 -5.16 12.86
CA LYS A 90 -5.57 -6.38 12.44
C LYS A 90 -5.11 -6.75 11.04
N THR A 91 -4.95 -8.04 10.76
CA THR A 91 -4.56 -8.51 9.42
C THR A 91 -5.81 -8.69 8.55
N ALA A 92 -5.86 -8.00 7.41
CA ALA A 92 -6.89 -8.22 6.38
C ALA A 92 -6.54 -9.42 5.49
N MET A 93 -5.26 -9.54 5.12
CA MET A 93 -4.74 -10.67 4.36
C MET A 93 -3.22 -10.85 4.57
N SER A 94 -2.73 -12.05 4.29
CA SER A 94 -1.30 -12.33 4.13
C SER A 94 -1.02 -12.71 2.68
N GLY A 95 0.17 -12.41 2.19
CA GLY A 95 0.65 -12.82 0.87
C GLY A 95 2.12 -13.21 0.92
N ASP A 96 2.53 -14.00 -0.08
CA ASP A 96 3.94 -14.38 -0.25
C ASP A 96 4.61 -13.39 -1.22
N LYS A 97 4.77 -13.77 -2.51
CA LYS A 97 5.37 -12.92 -3.54
C LYS A 97 4.34 -11.98 -4.15
N ALA A 98 4.61 -10.67 -4.15
CA ALA A 98 3.79 -9.70 -4.87
C ALA A 98 4.16 -9.68 -6.37
N GLY A 99 5.46 -9.77 -6.69
CA GLY A 99 5.92 -9.67 -8.07
C GLY A 99 5.76 -8.25 -8.61
N ARG A 100 5.93 -8.06 -9.92
CA ARG A 100 5.84 -6.70 -10.51
C ARG A 100 4.46 -6.06 -10.32
N ARG A 101 3.40 -6.87 -10.33
CA ARG A 101 2.02 -6.43 -10.13
C ARG A 101 1.29 -7.48 -9.33
N PHE A 102 0.66 -7.04 -8.26
CA PHE A 102 -0.17 -7.85 -7.40
C PHE A 102 -1.53 -7.19 -7.26
N GLU A 103 -2.58 -7.99 -7.25
CA GLU A 103 -3.92 -7.59 -6.85
C GLU A 103 -4.52 -8.71 -6.00
N ALA A 104 -5.19 -8.32 -4.92
CA ALA A 104 -5.95 -9.27 -4.11
C ALA A 104 -7.21 -8.62 -3.56
N LYS A 105 -8.25 -9.45 -3.42
CA LYS A 105 -9.48 -9.15 -2.71
C LYS A 105 -9.52 -9.90 -1.40
N PHE A 106 -10.20 -9.33 -0.41
CA PHE A 106 -10.43 -9.92 0.91
C PHE A 106 -11.82 -9.50 1.42
N PRO A 107 -12.36 -10.16 2.46
CA PRO A 107 -13.63 -9.73 3.06
C PRO A 107 -13.59 -8.25 3.44
N PRO A 108 -14.62 -7.44 3.13
CA PRO A 108 -14.60 -6.01 3.41
C PRO A 108 -14.33 -5.69 4.89
N VAL A 109 -13.42 -4.76 5.14
CA VAL A 109 -13.09 -4.26 6.48
C VAL A 109 -13.22 -2.75 6.55
N GLN A 110 -13.51 -2.22 7.74
CA GLN A 110 -13.41 -0.79 7.99
C GLN A 110 -12.00 -0.43 8.48
N ALA A 111 -11.37 0.54 7.83
CA ALA A 111 -10.04 1.00 8.14
C ALA A 111 -9.97 2.53 8.02
N ARG A 112 -9.18 3.16 8.89
CA ARG A 112 -8.67 4.52 8.65
C ARG A 112 -7.19 4.46 8.31
N HIS A 113 -6.44 3.64 9.03
CA HIS A 113 -5.03 3.40 8.76
C HIS A 113 -4.88 2.04 8.09
N VAL A 114 -4.13 2.01 6.99
CA VAL A 114 -3.82 0.78 6.23
C VAL A 114 -2.31 0.63 6.15
N ARG A 115 -1.81 -0.59 6.31
CA ARG A 115 -0.38 -0.87 6.31
C ARG A 115 -0.03 -2.04 5.40
N LEU A 116 0.87 -1.80 4.46
CA LEU A 116 1.65 -2.85 3.80
C LEU A 116 2.81 -3.19 4.72
N HIS A 117 2.73 -4.34 5.37
CA HIS A 117 3.76 -4.84 6.29
C HIS A 117 4.58 -5.91 5.58
N ILE A 118 5.79 -5.56 5.14
CA ILE A 118 6.71 -6.46 4.44
C ILE A 118 7.51 -7.21 5.50
N LEU A 119 7.24 -8.51 5.61
CA LEU A 119 7.79 -9.41 6.62
C LEU A 119 9.09 -10.07 6.16
N ASP A 120 9.27 -10.20 4.85
CA ASP A 120 10.50 -10.72 4.25
C ASP A 120 10.64 -10.29 2.78
N ALA A 121 11.88 -10.15 2.33
CA ALA A 121 12.23 -9.80 0.96
C ALA A 121 13.65 -10.28 0.60
N THR A 122 13.87 -10.62 -0.67
CA THR A 122 15.22 -10.99 -1.17
C THR A 122 16.14 -9.78 -1.30
N PHE A 123 15.59 -8.59 -1.55
CA PHE A 123 16.29 -7.32 -1.69
C PHE A 123 15.46 -6.17 -1.09
N ALA A 124 16.08 -5.01 -0.93
CA ALA A 124 15.44 -3.77 -0.50
C ALA A 124 14.11 -3.51 -1.21
N PRO A 125 12.96 -3.52 -0.49
CA PRO A 125 11.67 -3.24 -1.09
C PRO A 125 11.61 -1.89 -1.77
N THR A 126 10.95 -1.87 -2.91
CA THR A 126 10.65 -0.63 -3.61
C THR A 126 9.35 -0.74 -4.39
N ILE A 127 8.47 0.21 -4.13
CA ILE A 127 7.07 0.17 -4.54
C ILE A 127 6.80 1.42 -5.37
N TRP A 128 6.43 1.23 -6.62
CA TRP A 128 5.89 2.28 -7.47
C TRP A 128 4.53 2.72 -6.95
N GLU A 129 3.63 1.77 -6.68
CA GLU A 129 2.26 2.08 -6.28
C GLU A 129 1.72 1.05 -5.27
N PHE A 130 1.02 1.56 -4.25
CA PHE A 130 0.24 0.81 -3.29
C PHE A 130 -1.20 1.33 -3.28
N GLY A 131 -2.07 0.59 -3.96
CA GLY A 131 -3.47 0.96 -4.10
C GLY A 131 -4.34 0.28 -3.03
N VAL A 132 -5.22 1.05 -2.41
CA VAL A 132 -6.32 0.58 -1.56
C VAL A 132 -7.65 0.91 -2.24
N PHE A 133 -8.59 -0.04 -2.29
CA PHE A 133 -9.88 0.15 -2.94
C PHE A 133 -11.02 -0.38 -2.08
N GLY A 134 -12.15 0.31 -2.15
CA GLY A 134 -13.40 -0.15 -1.58
C GLY A 134 -14.20 -1.04 -2.53
N PRO A 135 -15.30 -1.62 -2.05
CA PRO A 135 -16.20 -2.42 -2.86
C PRO A 135 -16.64 -1.64 -4.09
N GLY A 136 -16.48 -2.24 -5.27
CA GLY A 136 -17.00 -1.66 -6.50
C GLY A 136 -18.47 -1.33 -6.31
N LYS A 137 -18.91 -0.13 -6.75
CA LYS A 137 -20.34 0.15 -6.87
C LYS A 137 -20.89 -0.94 -7.77
N GLN A 138 -21.70 -1.85 -7.23
CA GLN A 138 -22.47 -2.74 -8.08
C GLN A 138 -23.32 -1.84 -8.97
N GLU A 139 -23.12 -1.90 -10.29
CA GLU A 139 -24.17 -1.52 -11.21
C GLU A 139 -25.36 -2.41 -10.84
N ARG A 140 -26.36 -1.80 -10.19
CA ARG A 140 -27.70 -2.36 -10.17
C ARG A 140 -28.14 -2.40 -11.63
N LYS A 141 -27.94 -3.54 -12.27
CA LYS A 141 -28.56 -3.82 -13.56
C LYS A 141 -30.08 -3.71 -13.33
N PRO A 142 -30.82 -2.92 -14.12
CA PRO A 142 -32.25 -2.75 -13.93
C PRO A 142 -33.00 -4.08 -14.02
#